data_AF-A0A955KUX6-F1
#
_entry.id   AF-A0A955KUX6-F1
#
_cell.length_a   1.000
_cell.length_b   1.000
_cell.length_c   1.000
_cell.angle_alpha   90.00
_cell.angle_beta   90.00
_cell.angle_gamma   90.00
#
_symmetry.space_group_name_H-M   'P 1'
#
loop_
_entity.id
_entity.type
_entity.pdbx_description
1 polymer ?
#
loop_
_entity_poly.entity_id
_entity_poly.type
_entity_poly.pdbx_seq_one_letter_code
_entity_poly.pdbx_strand_id
1 'polypeptide(L)'
;MPELPEVETIVRRLREKLLERKIVSVDVRRTKSWQGDADQILDHPITAVSRRAKIIMIDFANTKYSLIIHLKMTGQLIHVGLNDERTGGGHPTDDWIKQLPSTHTRVILNL
;
A
#
# COMPACT_ATOMS: atom_id res chain seq x y z
N MET A 1 -3.56 9.17 -13.77
CA MET A 1 -3.97 9.22 -12.35
C MET A 1 -5.06 8.20 -12.21
N PRO A 2 -4.96 7.24 -11.28
CA PRO A 2 -6.05 6.30 -11.12
C PRO A 2 -7.35 7.02 -10.82
N GLU A 3 -8.40 6.70 -11.57
CA GLU A 3 -9.71 7.32 -11.38
C GLU A 3 -10.45 6.71 -10.19
N LEU A 4 -11.53 7.36 -9.73
CA LEU A 4 -12.28 6.92 -8.55
C LEU A 4 -12.67 5.42 -8.61
N PRO A 5 -13.17 4.87 -9.74
CA PRO A 5 -13.50 3.44 -9.83
C PRO A 5 -12.27 2.53 -9.74
N GLU A 6 -11.12 2.98 -10.23
CA GLU A 6 -9.88 2.21 -10.20
C GLU A 6 -9.33 2.16 -8.77
N VAL A 7 -9.34 3.28 -8.05
CA VAL A 7 -8.94 3.32 -6.64
C VAL A 7 -9.85 2.44 -5.78
N GLU A 8 -11.17 2.43 -6.04
CA GLU A 8 -12.10 1.51 -5.37
C GLU A 8 -11.72 0.05 -5.62
N THR A 9 -11.39 -0.30 -6.86
CA THR A 9 -11.00 -1.66 -7.24
C THR A 9 -9.71 -2.09 -6.53
N ILE A 10 -8.71 -1.20 -6.45
CA ILE A 10 -7.47 -1.43 -5.71
C ILE A 10 -7.77 -1.69 -4.23
N VAL A 11 -8.58 -0.84 -3.60
CA VAL A 11 -8.95 -0.96 -2.19
C VAL A 11 -9.66 -2.27 -1.89
N ARG A 12 -10.66 -2.66 -2.70
CA ARG A 12 -11.40 -3.91 -2.50
C ARG A 12 -10.48 -5.13 -2.52
N ARG A 13 -9.60 -5.20 -3.53
CA ARG A 13 -8.65 -6.30 -3.68
C ARG A 13 -7.62 -6.34 -2.55
N LEU A 14 -7.08 -5.18 -2.15
CA LEU A 14 -6.13 -5.10 -1.05
C LEU A 14 -6.78 -5.45 0.29
N ARG A 15 -8.04 -5.09 0.52
CA ARG A 15 -8.77 -5.42 1.75
C ARG A 15 -8.78 -6.93 2.00
N GLU A 16 -9.02 -7.73 0.97
CA GLU A 16 -9.03 -9.20 1.06
C GLU A 16 -7.67 -9.79 1.47
N LYS A 17 -6.57 -9.10 1.14
CA LYS A 17 -5.20 -9.58 1.40
C LYS A 17 -4.62 -9.03 2.70
N LEU A 18 -5.00 -7.82 3.11
CA LEU A 18 -4.34 -7.06 4.17
C LEU A 18 -5.02 -7.09 5.53
N LEU A 19 -6.34 -7.33 5.60
CA LEU A 19 -7.04 -7.34 6.89
C LEU A 19 -6.40 -8.33 7.87
N GLU A 20 -6.37 -7.94 9.15
CA GLU A 20 -5.81 -8.70 10.28
C GLU A 20 -4.29 -8.94 10.24
N ARG A 21 -3.61 -8.62 9.12
CA ARG A 21 -2.15 -8.60 9.05
C ARG A 21 -1.58 -7.39 9.79
N LYS A 22 -0.28 -7.42 10.03
CA LYS A 22 0.47 -6.35 10.70
C LYS A 22 1.56 -5.86 9.77
N ILE A 23 2.05 -4.65 9.94
CA ILE A 23 3.28 -4.22 9.28
C ILE A 23 4.42 -4.45 10.25
N VAL A 24 5.39 -5.29 9.89
CA VAL A 24 6.55 -5.63 10.75
C VAL A 24 7.75 -4.73 10.49
N SER A 25 7.85 -4.16 9.29
CA SER A 25 8.88 -3.15 8.99
C SER A 25 8.51 -2.31 7.77
N VAL A 26 9.10 -1.11 7.72
CA VAL A 26 8.96 -0.15 6.62
C VAL A 26 10.35 0.20 6.09
N ASP A 27 10.61 -0.11 4.83
CA ASP A 27 11.83 0.33 4.11
C ASP A 27 11.50 1.50 3.19
N VAL A 28 12.03 2.68 3.52
CA VAL A 28 11.85 3.92 2.76
C VAL A 28 13.06 4.15 1.86
N ARG A 29 12.95 3.70 0.61
CA ARG A 29 13.99 3.89 -0.42
C ARG A 29 14.07 5.33 -0.95
N ARG A 30 13.00 6.12 -0.77
CA ARG A 30 12.96 7.54 -1.13
C ARG A 30 12.29 8.36 -0.04
N THR A 31 13.08 9.14 0.70
CA THR A 31 12.61 9.96 1.84
C THR A 31 11.43 10.87 1.50
N LYS A 32 11.38 11.45 0.30
CA LYS A 32 10.26 12.33 -0.15
C LYS A 32 8.93 11.61 -0.37
N SER A 33 8.91 10.28 -0.31
CA SER A 33 7.72 9.44 -0.52
C SER A 33 7.11 8.95 0.79
N TRP A 34 7.73 9.25 1.95
CA TRP A 34 7.22 8.91 3.26
C TRP A 34 7.20 10.17 4.13
N GLN A 35 6.16 10.32 4.95
CA GLN A 35 6.05 11.39 5.92
C GLN A 35 5.41 10.84 7.19
N GLY A 36 5.98 11.20 8.34
CA GLY A 36 5.55 10.69 9.64
C GLY A 36 6.49 9.61 10.16
N ASP A 37 6.17 9.15 11.37
CA ASP A 37 6.92 8.13 12.09
C ASP A 37 6.36 6.75 11.75
N ALA A 38 7.21 5.87 11.21
CA ALA A 38 6.81 4.52 10.80
C ALA A 38 6.52 3.62 12.02
N ASP A 39 7.17 3.88 13.15
CA ASP A 39 7.02 3.07 14.36
C ASP A 39 5.59 3.12 14.91
N GLN A 40 4.83 4.18 14.59
CA GLN A 40 3.44 4.38 15.03
C GLN A 40 2.43 3.41 14.43
N ILE A 41 2.82 2.68 13.37
CA ILE A 41 1.96 1.71 12.68
C ILE A 41 2.52 0.28 12.70
N LEU A 42 3.71 0.07 13.28
CA LEU A 42 4.34 -1.26 13.35
C LEU A 42 3.60 -2.17 14.34
N ASP A 43 3.52 -3.46 14.03
CA ASP A 43 2.95 -4.53 14.87
C ASP A 43 1.47 -4.35 15.29
N HIS A 44 0.80 -3.35 14.73
CA HIS A 44 -0.62 -3.10 14.88
C HIS A 44 -1.43 -3.83 13.78
N PRO A 45 -2.48 -4.61 14.14
CA PRO A 45 -3.34 -5.26 13.15
C PRO A 45 -4.05 -4.25 12.25
N ILE A 46 -4.10 -4.50 10.94
CA ILE A 46 -4.88 -3.73 9.98
C ILE A 46 -6.36 -4.03 10.19
N THR A 47 -7.15 -3.00 10.50
CA THR A 47 -8.59 -3.11 10.77
C THR A 47 -9.45 -2.68 9.59
N ALA A 48 -8.94 -1.78 8.76
CA ALA A 48 -9.67 -1.33 7.58
C ALA A 48 -8.72 -0.94 6.44
N VAL A 49 -9.16 -1.22 5.22
CA VAL A 49 -8.59 -0.67 3.99
C VAL A 49 -9.73 0.03 3.26
N SER A 50 -9.64 1.34 3.12
CA SER A 50 -10.68 2.19 2.58
C SER A 50 -10.11 3.23 1.61
N ARG A 51 -10.97 4.04 1.01
CA ARG A 51 -10.56 5.23 0.28
C ARG A 51 -11.44 6.42 0.60
N ARG A 52 -10.86 7.60 0.46
CA ARG A 52 -11.57 8.87 0.36
C ARG A 52 -11.19 9.53 -0.95
N ALA A 53 -12.16 9.66 -1.87
CA ALA A 53 -11.90 10.08 -3.25
C ALA A 53 -10.77 9.24 -3.89
N LYS A 54 -9.62 9.86 -4.19
CA LYS A 54 -8.44 9.24 -4.84
C LYS A 54 -7.33 8.85 -3.85
N ILE A 55 -7.61 8.93 -2.55
CA ILE A 55 -6.68 8.60 -1.47
C ILE A 55 -7.06 7.24 -0.89
N ILE A 56 -6.09 6.35 -0.73
CA ILE A 56 -6.22 5.07 -0.03
C ILE A 56 -5.86 5.29 1.44
N MET A 57 -6.61 4.67 2.34
CA MET A 57 -6.41 4.76 3.78
C MET A 57 -6.35 3.34 4.37
N ILE A 58 -5.36 3.10 5.23
CA ILE A 58 -5.21 1.86 5.99
C ILE A 58 -5.24 2.24 7.47
N ASP A 59 -6.20 1.67 8.18
CA ASP A 59 -6.40 1.89 9.61
C ASP A 59 -5.90 0.68 10.39
N PHE A 60 -5.43 0.95 11.61
CA PHE A 60 -4.79 -0.06 12.46
C PHE A 60 -5.46 -0.10 13.84
N ALA A 61 -5.43 -1.26 14.49
CA ALA A 61 -5.89 -1.43 15.87
C ALA A 61 -4.84 -0.91 16.86
N ASN A 62 -5.29 -0.43 18.02
CA ASN A 62 -4.44 0.00 19.15
C ASN A 62 -3.52 1.20 18.85
N THR A 63 -3.82 1.97 17.80
CA THR A 63 -3.13 3.21 17.48
C THR A 63 -4.14 4.22 16.92
N LYS A 64 -3.83 5.52 17.05
CA LYS A 64 -4.65 6.61 16.49
C LYS A 64 -4.19 7.03 15.08
N TYR A 65 -3.16 6.38 14.56
CA TYR A 65 -2.53 6.71 13.30
C TYR A 65 -3.08 5.81 12.19
N SER A 66 -3.21 6.38 10.99
CA SER A 66 -3.59 5.70 9.76
C SER A 66 -2.51 5.92 8.70
N LEU A 67 -2.29 4.94 7.84
CA LEU A 67 -1.42 5.08 6.68
C LEU A 67 -2.23 5.59 5.50
N ILE A 68 -1.82 6.74 4.96
CA ILE A 68 -2.50 7.41 3.85
C ILE A 68 -1.62 7.33 2.60
N ILE A 69 -2.17 6.82 1.50
CA ILE A 69 -1.45 6.60 0.24
C ILE A 69 -2.18 7.31 -0.90
N HIS A 70 -1.45 8.16 -1.63
CA HIS A 70 -1.95 8.86 -2.81
C HIS A 70 -1.12 8.49 -4.05
N LEU A 71 -1.71 7.75 -4.99
CA LEU A 71 -1.02 7.23 -6.18
C LEU A 71 -0.62 8.31 -7.20
N LYS A 72 -1.25 9.49 -7.18
CA LYS A 72 -1.00 10.56 -8.17
C LYS A 72 -1.18 10.03 -9.59
N MET A 73 -0.36 10.46 -10.54
CA MET A 73 -0.54 10.13 -11.95
C MET A 73 -0.13 8.70 -12.29
N THR A 74 1.04 8.28 -11.82
CA THR A 74 1.72 7.05 -12.23
C THR A 74 2.06 6.09 -11.09
N GLY A 75 1.62 6.40 -9.86
CA GLY A 75 1.90 5.55 -8.71
C GLY A 75 1.19 4.22 -8.79
N GLN A 76 1.79 3.23 -8.12
CA GLN A 76 1.27 1.89 -7.97
C GLN A 76 1.28 1.50 -6.50
N LEU A 77 0.34 0.63 -6.13
CA LEU A 77 0.34 -0.06 -4.85
C LEU A 77 0.13 -1.55 -5.15
N ILE A 78 1.17 -2.34 -4.87
CA ILE A 78 1.26 -3.75 -5.23
C ILE A 78 1.54 -4.54 -3.95
N HIS A 79 0.65 -5.49 -3.66
CA HIS A 79 0.86 -6.52 -2.66
C HIS A 79 1.39 -7.77 -3.37
N VAL A 80 2.47 -8.34 -2.85
CA VAL A 80 3.06 -9.60 -3.32
C VAL A 80 2.88 -10.65 -2.22
N GLY A 81 2.07 -11.68 -2.49
CA GLY A 81 1.83 -12.79 -1.58
C GLY A 81 2.92 -13.87 -1.63
N LEU A 82 2.80 -14.88 -0.78
CA LEU A 82 3.79 -15.97 -0.62
C LEU A 82 4.07 -16.76 -1.91
N ASN A 83 3.09 -16.87 -2.82
CA ASN A 83 3.21 -17.59 -4.09
C ASN A 83 3.49 -16.64 -5.28
N ASP A 84 4.11 -15.49 -5.04
CA ASP A 84 4.25 -14.37 -5.99
C ASP A 84 2.88 -13.92 -6.57
N GLU A 85 1.81 -14.13 -5.81
CA GLU A 85 0.48 -13.65 -6.16
C GLU A 85 0.44 -12.13 -6.02
N ARG A 86 0.17 -11.43 -7.13
CA ARG A 86 0.17 -9.97 -7.17
C ARG A 86 -1.24 -9.42 -7.11
N THR A 87 -1.47 -8.51 -6.18
CA THR A 87 -2.76 -7.84 -5.99
C THR A 87 -2.55 -6.33 -5.85
N GLY A 88 -3.53 -5.53 -6.26
CA GLY A 88 -3.47 -4.08 -6.18
C GLY A 88 -3.72 -3.43 -7.54
N GLY A 89 -2.96 -2.37 -7.85
CA GLY A 89 -3.04 -1.70 -9.14
C GLY A 89 -2.38 -0.32 -9.16
N GLY A 90 -2.71 0.45 -10.19
CA GLY A 90 -2.11 1.76 -10.47
C GLY A 90 -1.82 1.90 -11.95
N HIS A 91 -0.87 2.77 -12.29
CA HIS A 91 -0.49 2.96 -13.69
C HIS A 91 0.14 1.68 -14.28
N PRO A 92 -0.23 1.24 -15.48
CA PRO A 92 0.30 0.01 -16.06
C PRO A 92 1.77 0.21 -16.45
N THR A 93 2.67 -0.45 -15.72
CA THR A 93 4.10 -0.52 -16.05
C THR A 93 4.54 -1.97 -15.98
N ASP A 94 5.71 -2.26 -16.55
CA ASP A 94 6.31 -3.60 -16.50
C ASP A 94 6.59 -4.10 -15.07
N ASP A 95 6.57 -3.21 -14.07
CA ASP A 95 6.74 -3.56 -12.65
C ASP A 95 5.69 -4.59 -12.19
N TRP A 96 4.55 -4.66 -12.89
CA TRP A 96 3.52 -5.66 -12.63
C TRP A 96 3.97 -7.10 -12.93
N ILE A 97 4.91 -7.29 -13.87
CA ILE A 97 5.37 -8.60 -14.36
C ILE A 97 6.83 -8.86 -13.95
N LYS A 98 7.65 -7.80 -13.88
CA LYS A 98 9.06 -7.87 -13.49
C LYS A 98 9.22 -8.16 -12.00
N GLN A 99 10.43 -8.56 -11.60
CA GLN A 99 10.75 -8.81 -10.20
C GLN A 99 10.67 -7.49 -9.40
N LEU A 100 10.01 -7.56 -8.24
CA LEU A 100 9.97 -6.48 -7.26
C LEU A 100 10.96 -6.80 -6.11
N PRO A 101 11.58 -5.78 -5.48
CA PRO A 101 11.44 -4.34 -5.75
C PRO A 101 12.16 -3.91 -7.04
N SER A 102 11.62 -2.90 -7.73
CA SER A 102 12.22 -2.32 -8.93
C SER A 102 12.86 -0.95 -8.67
N THR A 103 13.41 -0.31 -9.70
CA THR A 103 13.95 1.05 -9.63
C THR A 103 12.88 2.11 -9.32
N HIS A 104 11.60 1.78 -9.54
CA HIS A 104 10.48 2.66 -9.22
C HIS A 104 9.98 2.50 -7.78
N THR A 105 10.36 1.42 -7.08
CA THR A 105 9.94 1.15 -5.70
C THR A 105 10.46 2.23 -4.75
N ARG A 106 9.53 2.89 -4.04
CA ARG A 106 9.85 4.00 -3.14
C ARG A 106 9.73 3.65 -1.66
N VAL A 107 8.79 2.78 -1.34
CA VAL A 107 8.50 2.31 0.02
C VAL A 107 8.15 0.83 -0.09
N ILE A 108 8.66 0.02 0.83
CA ILE A 108 8.31 -1.39 1.00
C ILE A 108 7.74 -1.56 2.40
N LEU A 109 6.59 -2.20 2.50
CA LEU A 109 5.94 -2.55 3.76
C LEU A 109 5.99 -4.08 3.88
N ASN A 110 6.69 -4.58 4.88
CA ASN A 110 6.72 -6.02 5.16
C ASN A 110 5.57 -6.34 6.11
N LEU A 111 4.81 -7.40 5.79
CA LEU A 111 3.64 -7.86 6.55
C LEU A 111 3.93 -9.11 7.36
#